data_AF-A0A3C0CSB9-F1
#
_entry.id   AF-A0A3C0CSB9-F1
#
_cell.length_a   1.000
_cell.length_b   1.000
_cell.length_c   1.000
_cell.angle_alpha   90.00
_cell.angle_beta   90.00
_cell.angle_gamma   90.00
#
_symmetry.space_group_name_H-M   'P 1'
#
loop_
_entity.id
_entity.type
_entity.pdbx_description
1 polymer ?
#
loop_
_entity_poly.entity_id
_entity_poly.type
_entity_poly.pdbx_seq_one_letter_code
_entity_poly.pdbx_strand_id
1 'polypeptide(L)'
;MVTAYLSAYLFWRSADSLNTVLIAALAILAINPLQLYDVGFQLSFMAVLSIILVVPVLQHHVLDWLSPERFDERIGGAPAVYITMRAAQCIVGAVMLSIVVGLGTWPLTATYFNYISLVSPIANALTAILVILLTITGIISMAVSAYIPAAGQALAAPAAFIMNCMTGVVTSLGGHHWSITAVKSPPAFTVVAYFIILIGVLEFAYRKTAPKS
;
A
#
# COMPACT_ATOMS: atom_id res chain seq x y z
N MET A 1 -0.83 -36.32 -8.75
CA MET A 1 -1.23 -35.21 -9.65
C MET A 1 -2.66 -34.77 -9.40
N VAL A 2 -3.66 -35.65 -9.45
CA VAL A 2 -5.07 -35.30 -9.14
C VAL A 2 -5.26 -34.87 -7.69
N THR A 3 -4.58 -35.49 -6.73
CA THR A 3 -4.61 -35.07 -5.32
C THR A 3 -3.97 -33.71 -5.10
N ALA A 4 -2.85 -33.41 -5.77
CA ALA A 4 -2.22 -32.08 -5.73
C ALA A 4 -3.09 -31.00 -6.40
N TYR A 5 -3.77 -31.36 -7.50
CA TYR A 5 -4.71 -30.47 -8.20
C TYR A 5 -5.97 -30.19 -7.37
N LEU A 6 -6.52 -31.21 -6.69
CA LEU A 6 -7.66 -31.04 -5.78
C LEU A 6 -7.27 -30.31 -4.50
N SER A 7 -6.04 -30.51 -4.00
CA SER A 7 -5.49 -29.73 -2.88
C SER A 7 -5.35 -28.26 -3.28
N ALA A 8 -4.77 -28.00 -4.45
CA ALA A 8 -4.68 -26.65 -5.01
C ALA A 8 -6.06 -26.03 -5.20
N TYR A 9 -7.05 -26.78 -5.68
CA TYR A 9 -8.43 -26.30 -5.85
C TYR A 9 -9.14 -26.05 -4.52
N LEU A 10 -8.84 -26.82 -3.46
CA LEU A 10 -9.40 -26.60 -2.12
C LEU A 10 -8.81 -25.35 -1.44
N PHE A 11 -7.52 -25.06 -1.68
CA PHE A 11 -6.86 -23.82 -1.23
C PHE A 11 -7.16 -22.60 -2.12
N TRP A 12 -7.58 -22.83 -3.37
CA TRP A 12 -7.89 -21.78 -4.37
C TRP A 12 -9.39 -21.48 -4.48
N ARG A 13 -10.23 -22.13 -3.67
CA ARG A 13 -11.64 -21.76 -3.51
C ARG A 13 -11.73 -20.49 -2.68
N SER A 14 -11.43 -19.37 -3.33
CA SER A 14 -11.67 -18.01 -2.83
C SER A 14 -11.30 -17.89 -1.36
N ALA A 15 -10.00 -18.02 -1.03
CA ALA A 15 -9.54 -17.56 0.27
C ALA A 15 -9.89 -16.08 0.33
N ASP A 16 -11.00 -15.77 1.00
CA ASP A 16 -11.45 -14.42 1.22
C ASP A 16 -10.23 -13.64 1.73
N SER A 17 -9.90 -12.52 1.09
CA SER A 17 -8.63 -11.83 1.36
C SER A 17 -8.50 -11.54 2.86
N LEU A 18 -9.63 -11.32 3.52
CA LEU A 18 -9.78 -11.11 4.96
C LEU A 18 -9.44 -12.37 5.78
N ASN A 19 -9.86 -13.56 5.33
CA ASN A 19 -9.52 -14.83 5.97
C ASN A 19 -8.02 -15.13 5.87
N THR A 20 -7.40 -14.84 4.72
CA THR A 20 -5.95 -15.03 4.53
C THR A 20 -5.15 -14.16 5.51
N VAL A 21 -5.55 -12.90 5.69
CA VAL A 21 -4.92 -11.99 6.66
C VAL A 21 -5.14 -12.46 8.09
N LEU A 22 -6.33 -12.93 8.44
CA LEU A 22 -6.62 -13.51 9.77
C LEU A 22 -5.75 -14.73 10.06
N ILE A 23 -5.62 -15.65 9.10
CA ILE A 23 -4.76 -16.83 9.25
C ILE A 23 -3.29 -16.41 9.42
N ALA A 24 -2.82 -15.43 8.65
CA ALA A 24 -1.47 -14.89 8.79
C ALA A 24 -1.25 -14.26 10.18
N ALA A 25 -2.20 -13.46 10.66
CA ALA A 25 -2.15 -12.87 12.01
C ALA A 25 -2.07 -13.96 13.09
N LEU A 26 -2.94 -14.97 13.02
CA LEU A 26 -3.00 -16.05 13.98
C LEU A 26 -1.73 -16.90 13.98
N ALA A 27 -1.17 -17.19 12.80
CA ALA A 27 0.09 -17.93 12.68
C ALA A 27 1.26 -17.17 13.34
N ILE A 28 1.32 -15.86 13.12
CA ILE A 28 2.35 -15.00 13.72
C ILE A 28 2.17 -14.92 15.25
N LEU A 29 0.95 -14.71 15.73
CA LEU A 29 0.63 -14.66 17.17
C LEU A 29 0.85 -16.01 17.87
N ALA A 30 0.68 -17.13 17.16
CA ALA A 30 0.98 -18.45 17.70
C ALA A 30 2.48 -18.66 17.98
N ILE A 31 3.36 -18.02 17.20
CA ILE A 31 4.81 -18.04 17.43
C ILE A 31 5.18 -17.06 18.54
N ASN A 32 4.63 -15.84 18.51
CA ASN A 32 4.88 -14.84 19.53
C ASN A 32 3.64 -13.95 19.78
N PRO A 33 2.90 -14.18 20.88
CA PRO A 33 1.69 -13.42 21.18
C PRO A 33 1.96 -11.96 21.53
N LEU A 34 3.18 -11.61 21.95
CA LEU A 34 3.56 -10.24 22.28
C LEU A 34 3.60 -9.33 21.04
N GLN A 35 3.62 -9.90 19.83
CA GLN A 35 3.55 -9.12 18.59
C GLN A 35 2.25 -8.32 18.45
N LEU A 36 1.18 -8.69 19.16
CA LEU A 36 -0.05 -7.90 19.18
C LEU A 36 0.17 -6.48 19.72
N TYR A 37 1.16 -6.27 20.59
CA TYR A 37 1.53 -4.97 21.15
C TYR A 37 2.63 -4.25 20.34
N ASP A 38 3.18 -4.92 19.32
CA ASP A 38 4.17 -4.31 18.46
C ASP A 38 3.52 -3.32 17.50
N VAL A 39 4.02 -2.09 17.49
CA VAL A 39 3.48 -1.01 16.64
C VAL A 39 3.66 -1.34 15.17
N GLY A 40 4.76 -2.00 14.80
CA GLY A 40 5.02 -2.42 13.41
C GLY A 40 4.02 -3.47 12.93
N PHE A 41 3.72 -4.47 13.76
CA PHE A 41 2.67 -5.45 13.51
C PHE A 41 1.32 -4.76 13.30
N GLN A 42 0.92 -3.88 14.23
CA GLN A 42 -0.36 -3.18 14.16
C GLN A 42 -0.49 -2.31 12.89
N LEU A 43 0.55 -1.52 12.56
CA LEU A 43 0.55 -0.67 11.37
C LEU A 43 0.49 -1.49 10.08
N SER A 44 1.26 -2.58 9.99
CA SER A 44 1.28 -3.45 8.81
C SER A 44 -0.08 -4.12 8.57
N PHE A 45 -0.67 -4.71 9.61
CA PHE A 45 -1.98 -5.35 9.49
C PHE A 45 -3.10 -4.33 9.21
N MET A 46 -3.06 -3.14 9.80
CA MET A 46 -4.02 -2.08 9.48
C MET A 46 -3.87 -1.58 8.04
N ALA A 47 -2.64 -1.47 7.53
CA ALA A 47 -2.41 -1.12 6.12
C ALA A 47 -3.03 -2.16 5.19
N VAL A 48 -2.73 -3.46 5.40
CA VAL A 48 -3.27 -4.54 4.58
C VAL A 48 -4.80 -4.62 4.67
N LEU A 49 -5.36 -4.50 5.88
CA LEU A 49 -6.82 -4.52 6.07
C LEU A 49 -7.49 -3.35 5.35
N SER A 50 -6.90 -2.15 5.41
CA SER A 50 -7.43 -0.97 4.71
C SER A 50 -7.40 -1.15 3.20
N ILE A 51 -6.33 -1.76 2.66
CA ILE A 51 -6.26 -2.11 1.24
C ILE A 51 -7.40 -3.07 0.88
N ILE A 52 -7.56 -4.17 1.60
CA ILE A 52 -8.58 -5.19 1.31
C ILE A 52 -10.00 -4.63 1.36
N LEU A 53 -10.28 -3.76 2.33
CA LEU A 53 -11.62 -3.20 2.51
C LEU A 53 -11.94 -2.07 1.52
N VAL A 54 -10.96 -1.23 1.16
CA VAL A 54 -11.22 0.00 0.38
C VAL A 54 -10.97 -0.19 -1.11
N VAL A 55 -10.01 -1.02 -1.53
CA VAL A 55 -9.68 -1.20 -2.95
C VAL A 55 -10.87 -1.63 -3.81
N PRO A 56 -11.75 -2.57 -3.40
CA PRO A 56 -12.92 -2.93 -4.20
C PRO A 56 -13.86 -1.75 -4.47
N VAL A 57 -14.07 -0.90 -3.46
CA VAL A 57 -14.89 0.32 -3.57
C VAL A 57 -14.23 1.33 -4.50
N LEU A 58 -12.92 1.55 -4.33
CA LEU A 58 -12.14 2.48 -5.15
C LEU A 58 -12.11 2.07 -6.63
N GLN A 59 -11.94 0.77 -6.88
CA GLN A 59 -11.90 0.24 -8.24
C GLN A 59 -13.17 0.61 -8.99
N HIS A 60 -14.33 0.39 -8.37
CA HIS A 60 -15.59 0.57 -9.06
C HIS A 60 -16.04 2.04 -9.20
N HIS A 61 -15.75 2.88 -8.20
CA HIS A 61 -16.16 4.31 -8.23
C HIS A 61 -15.16 5.22 -8.96
N VAL A 62 -13.88 4.87 -8.97
CA VAL A 62 -12.81 5.76 -9.47
C VAL A 62 -12.07 5.11 -10.64
N LEU A 63 -11.47 3.93 -10.45
CA LEU A 63 -10.56 3.37 -11.44
C LEU A 63 -11.28 2.89 -12.71
N ASP A 64 -12.49 2.36 -12.56
CA ASP A 64 -13.37 1.97 -13.67
C ASP A 64 -13.78 3.18 -14.53
N TRP A 65 -13.83 4.40 -13.98
CA TRP A 65 -14.10 5.61 -14.77
C TRP A 65 -12.92 6.00 -15.66
N LEU A 66 -11.69 5.66 -15.24
CA LEU A 66 -10.49 5.85 -16.04
C LEU A 66 -10.17 4.65 -16.94
N SER A 67 -11.03 3.62 -17.00
CA SER A 67 -10.70 2.41 -17.75
C SER A 67 -10.77 2.62 -19.26
N PRO A 68 -9.67 2.28 -19.98
CA PRO A 68 -9.66 2.40 -21.44
C PRO A 68 -10.72 1.49 -22.07
N GLU A 69 -11.18 0.45 -21.38
CA GLU A 69 -12.28 -0.41 -21.86
C GLU A 69 -13.64 0.30 -21.91
N ARG A 70 -13.85 1.38 -21.13
CA ARG A 70 -15.08 2.20 -21.21
C ARG A 70 -14.99 3.31 -22.26
N PHE A 71 -13.78 3.68 -22.68
CA PHE A 71 -13.58 4.63 -23.76
C PHE A 71 -13.80 3.93 -25.10
N ASP A 72 -15.05 4.04 -25.56
CA ASP A 72 -15.66 3.50 -26.79
C ASP A 72 -14.72 3.50 -28.02
N GLU A 73 -14.92 2.50 -28.90
CA GLU A 73 -14.23 2.26 -30.19
C GLU A 73 -14.17 3.50 -31.12
N ARG A 74 -14.92 4.55 -30.80
CA ARG A 74 -15.07 5.80 -31.55
C ARG A 74 -13.90 6.77 -31.41
N ILE A 75 -13.14 6.74 -30.32
CA ILE A 75 -11.91 7.53 -30.17
C ILE A 75 -10.78 6.62 -30.66
N GLY A 76 -10.66 6.54 -31.98
CA GLY A 76 -9.98 5.47 -32.73
C GLY A 76 -8.70 4.92 -32.09
N GLY A 77 -8.56 3.59 -32.19
CA GLY A 77 -7.54 2.72 -31.59
C GLY A 77 -6.07 3.05 -31.85
N ALA A 78 -5.67 4.30 -31.61
CA ALA A 78 -4.30 4.74 -31.54
C ALA A 78 -3.66 4.15 -30.28
N PRO A 79 -2.60 3.33 -30.42
CA PRO A 79 -1.92 2.71 -29.28
C PRO A 79 -1.48 3.73 -28.21
N ALA A 80 -1.20 4.97 -28.63
CA ALA A 80 -0.82 6.07 -27.74
C ALA A 80 -1.92 6.44 -26.71
N VAL A 81 -3.19 6.47 -27.12
CA VAL A 81 -4.30 6.80 -26.20
C VAL A 81 -4.49 5.68 -25.17
N TYR A 82 -4.39 4.43 -25.60
CA TYR A 82 -4.46 3.28 -24.70
C TYR A 82 -3.34 3.30 -23.65
N ILE A 83 -2.09 3.52 -24.07
CA ILE A 83 -0.93 3.56 -23.18
C ILE A 83 -1.05 4.71 -22.17
N THR A 84 -1.45 5.90 -22.62
CA THR A 84 -1.60 7.07 -21.75
C THR A 84 -2.70 6.90 -20.71
N MET A 85 -3.87 6.37 -21.10
CA MET A 85 -4.94 6.08 -20.14
C MET A 85 -4.55 5.00 -19.14
N ARG A 86 -3.89 3.92 -19.59
CA ARG A 86 -3.44 2.86 -18.68
C ARG A 86 -2.37 3.34 -17.72
N ALA A 87 -1.43 4.18 -18.17
CA ALA A 87 -0.47 4.84 -17.30
C ALA A 87 -1.17 5.74 -16.28
N ALA A 88 -2.16 6.53 -16.69
CA ALA A 88 -2.96 7.37 -15.81
C ALA A 88 -3.70 6.54 -14.74
N GLN A 89 -4.31 5.42 -15.12
CA GLN A 89 -4.95 4.49 -14.17
C GLN A 89 -3.96 3.95 -13.15
N CYS A 90 -2.76 3.53 -13.57
CA CYS A 90 -1.73 3.04 -12.66
C CYS A 90 -1.29 4.12 -11.66
N ILE A 91 -1.07 5.35 -12.15
CA ILE A 91 -0.65 6.48 -11.30
C ILE A 91 -1.76 6.83 -10.30
N VAL A 92 -3.00 7.00 -10.77
CA VAL A 92 -4.15 7.30 -9.91
C VAL A 92 -4.37 6.18 -8.90
N GLY A 93 -4.29 4.91 -9.33
CA GLY A 93 -4.39 3.75 -8.46
C GLY A 93 -3.32 3.73 -7.37
N ALA A 94 -2.06 4.02 -7.70
CA ALA A 94 -0.96 4.05 -6.73
C ALA A 94 -1.10 5.18 -5.70
N VAL A 95 -1.52 6.38 -6.15
CA VAL A 95 -1.78 7.52 -5.26
C VAL A 95 -2.95 7.22 -4.32
N MET A 96 -4.04 6.70 -4.86
CA MET A 96 -5.21 6.34 -4.06
C MET A 96 -4.90 5.23 -3.06
N LEU A 97 -4.14 4.22 -3.46
CA LEU A 97 -3.68 3.16 -2.56
C LEU A 97 -2.87 3.74 -1.38
N SER A 98 -2.00 4.71 -1.65
CA SER A 98 -1.22 5.36 -0.59
C SER A 98 -2.08 6.20 0.36
N ILE A 99 -3.13 6.85 -0.16
CA ILE A 99 -4.11 7.56 0.66
C ILE A 99 -4.91 6.58 1.53
N VAL A 100 -5.35 5.46 0.96
CA VAL A 100 -6.07 4.40 1.68
C VAL A 100 -5.25 3.85 2.84
N VAL A 101 -3.99 3.52 2.59
CA VAL A 101 -3.07 3.06 3.64
C VAL A 101 -2.86 4.15 4.70
N GLY A 102 -2.71 5.41 4.26
CA GLY A 102 -2.63 6.57 5.16
C GLY A 102 -3.85 6.66 6.08
N LEU A 103 -5.06 6.67 5.53
CA LEU A 103 -6.31 6.71 6.30
C LEU A 103 -6.45 5.54 7.28
N GLY A 104 -5.99 4.36 6.90
CA GLY A 104 -5.97 3.18 7.75
C GLY A 104 -5.00 3.27 8.94
N THR A 105 -3.88 3.95 8.74
CA THR A 105 -2.77 3.99 9.71
C THR A 105 -2.68 5.31 10.48
N TRP A 106 -3.36 6.37 10.04
CA TRP A 106 -3.37 7.69 10.68
C TRP A 106 -3.82 7.68 12.15
N PRO A 107 -4.88 6.96 12.54
CA PRO A 107 -5.27 6.90 13.95
C PRO A 107 -4.16 6.30 14.83
N LEU A 108 -3.50 5.24 14.35
CA LEU A 108 -2.41 4.57 15.08
C LEU A 108 -1.16 5.43 15.11
N THR A 109 -0.79 6.06 13.99
CA THR A 109 0.37 6.96 13.96
C THR A 109 0.15 8.19 14.84
N ALA A 110 -1.09 8.70 14.93
CA ALA A 110 -1.44 9.75 15.87
C ALA A 110 -1.36 9.29 17.34
N THR A 111 -1.79 8.06 17.68
CA THR A 111 -1.68 7.55 19.06
C THR A 111 -0.25 7.34 19.49
N TYR A 112 0.56 6.67 18.65
CA TYR A 112 1.92 6.25 19.01
C TYR A 112 2.95 7.35 18.81
N PHE A 113 2.82 8.15 17.76
CA PHE A 113 3.83 9.13 17.37
C PHE A 113 3.40 10.59 17.56
N ASN A 114 2.15 10.86 17.95
CA ASN A 114 1.64 12.23 18.18
C ASN A 114 1.76 13.17 16.97
N TYR A 115 1.75 12.61 15.75
CA TYR A 115 1.71 13.40 14.53
C TYR A 115 0.93 12.69 13.43
N ILE A 116 0.44 13.48 12.48
CA ILE A 116 -0.12 13.00 11.22
C ILE A 116 0.67 13.67 10.10
N SER A 117 1.14 12.87 9.14
CA SER A 117 1.80 13.42 7.95
C SER A 117 0.83 13.43 6.77
N LEU A 118 0.54 14.64 6.28
CA LEU A 118 -0.31 14.86 5.12
C LEU A 118 0.40 14.54 3.81
N VAL A 119 1.73 14.63 3.82
CA VAL A 119 2.55 14.39 2.63
C VAL A 119 2.98 12.93 2.50
N SER A 120 2.85 12.15 3.59
CA SER A 120 3.15 10.73 3.64
C SER A 120 2.52 9.92 2.50
N PRO A 121 1.25 10.09 2.09
CA PRO A 121 0.72 9.34 0.94
C PRO A 121 1.51 9.54 -0.35
N ILE A 122 1.86 10.79 -0.68
CA ILE A 122 2.62 11.11 -1.90
C ILE A 122 4.08 10.66 -1.75
N ALA A 123 4.69 10.94 -0.59
CA ALA A 123 6.05 10.52 -0.29
C ALA A 123 6.19 9.00 -0.34
N ASN A 124 5.23 8.24 0.21
CA ASN A 124 5.23 6.78 0.22
C ASN A 124 5.04 6.20 -1.19
N ALA A 125 4.14 6.77 -2.01
CA ALA A 125 3.96 6.33 -3.39
C ALA A 125 5.26 6.42 -4.19
N LEU A 126 5.98 7.55 -4.05
CA LEU A 126 7.25 7.79 -4.75
C LEU A 126 8.39 6.96 -4.16
N THR A 127 8.51 6.93 -2.83
CA THR A 127 9.59 6.22 -2.15
C THR A 127 9.44 4.71 -2.23
N ALA A 128 8.23 4.15 -2.29
CA ALA A 128 8.03 2.70 -2.39
C ALA A 128 8.73 2.10 -3.62
N ILE A 129 8.63 2.75 -4.78
CA ILE A 129 9.32 2.31 -6.01
C ILE A 129 10.84 2.36 -5.80
N LEU A 130 11.33 3.45 -5.22
CA LEU A 130 12.75 3.64 -4.95
C LEU A 130 13.28 2.64 -3.91
N VAL A 131 12.50 2.29 -2.88
CA VAL A 131 12.86 1.26 -1.88
C VAL A 131 13.08 -0.09 -2.54
N ILE A 132 12.19 -0.50 -3.46
CA ILE A 132 12.33 -1.79 -4.15
C ILE A 132 13.64 -1.82 -4.93
N LEU A 133 13.91 -0.76 -5.71
CA LEU A 133 15.16 -0.63 -6.47
C LEU A 133 16.40 -0.58 -5.56
N LEU A 134 16.34 0.19 -4.47
CA LEU A 134 17.40 0.30 -3.47
C LEU A 134 17.68 -1.06 -2.82
N THR A 135 16.64 -1.82 -2.49
CA THR A 135 16.76 -3.13 -1.85
C THR A 135 17.41 -4.13 -2.80
N ILE A 136 16.96 -4.20 -4.06
CA ILE A 136 17.54 -5.09 -5.07
C ILE A 136 19.01 -4.74 -5.31
N THR A 137 19.30 -3.46 -5.58
CA THR A 137 20.68 -3.01 -5.82
C THR A 137 21.58 -3.21 -4.61
N GLY A 138 21.08 -2.96 -3.40
CA GLY A 138 21.80 -3.20 -2.14
C GLY A 138 22.11 -4.67 -1.90
N ILE A 139 21.15 -5.58 -2.10
CA ILE A 139 21.37 -7.02 -1.95
C ILE A 139 22.40 -7.53 -2.98
N ILE A 140 22.26 -7.11 -4.24
CA ILE A 140 23.22 -7.49 -5.30
C ILE A 140 24.61 -6.96 -4.98
N SER A 141 24.71 -5.68 -4.59
CA SER A 141 25.98 -5.06 -4.20
C SER A 141 26.64 -5.81 -3.04
N MET A 142 25.87 -6.18 -2.02
CA MET A 142 26.37 -6.93 -0.87
C MET A 142 26.85 -8.34 -1.26
N ALA A 143 26.07 -9.04 -2.09
CA ALA A 143 26.44 -10.37 -2.58
C ALA A 143 27.70 -10.35 -3.44
N VAL A 144 27.83 -9.39 -4.37
CA VAL A 144 29.00 -9.25 -5.23
C VAL A 144 30.23 -8.81 -4.43
N SER A 145 30.06 -7.91 -3.46
CA SER A 145 31.17 -7.43 -2.62
C SER A 145 31.81 -8.56 -1.80
N ALA A 146 31.09 -9.63 -1.50
CA ALA A 146 31.64 -10.79 -0.79
C ALA A 146 32.70 -11.55 -1.62
N TYR A 147 32.62 -11.50 -2.95
CA TYR A 147 33.54 -12.20 -3.86
C TYR A 147 34.49 -11.25 -4.59
N ILE A 148 33.99 -10.09 -5.04
CA ILE A 148 34.72 -9.10 -5.81
C ILE A 148 34.42 -7.71 -5.22
N PRO A 149 35.20 -7.26 -4.22
CA PRO A 149 34.93 -6.01 -3.51
C PRO A 149 34.81 -4.78 -4.41
N ALA A 150 35.68 -4.64 -5.41
CA ALA A 150 35.66 -3.51 -6.34
C ALA A 150 34.37 -3.46 -7.20
N ALA A 151 33.87 -4.61 -7.65
CA ALA A 151 32.64 -4.70 -8.43
C ALA A 151 31.41 -4.44 -7.55
N GLY A 152 31.42 -4.94 -6.30
CA GLY A 152 30.41 -4.61 -5.30
C GLY A 152 30.33 -3.12 -5.03
N GLN A 153 31.48 -2.46 -4.84
CA GLN A 153 31.54 -1.01 -4.62
C GLN A 153 31.03 -0.21 -5.83
N ALA A 154 31.32 -0.65 -7.06
CA ALA A 154 30.76 -0.03 -8.26
C ALA A 154 29.22 -0.15 -8.32
N LEU A 155 28.67 -1.29 -7.90
CA LEU A 155 27.22 -1.52 -7.80
C LEU A 155 26.56 -0.75 -6.63
N ALA A 156 27.34 -0.30 -5.65
CA ALA A 156 26.85 0.58 -4.60
C ALA A 156 26.60 2.02 -5.10
N ALA A 157 27.23 2.47 -6.19
CA ALA A 157 27.03 3.81 -6.72
C ALA A 157 25.57 4.05 -7.20
N PRO A 158 24.93 3.13 -7.96
CA PRO A 158 23.50 3.19 -8.24
C PRO A 158 22.63 3.23 -6.97
N ALA A 159 22.96 2.42 -5.96
CA ALA A 159 22.22 2.41 -4.69
C ALA A 159 22.33 3.77 -3.96
N ALA A 160 23.51 4.37 -3.94
CA ALA A 160 23.74 5.70 -3.37
C ALA A 160 22.97 6.79 -4.13
N PHE A 161 22.92 6.72 -5.47
CA PHE A 161 22.11 7.62 -6.28
C PHE A 161 20.61 7.50 -5.94
N ILE A 162 20.08 6.27 -5.86
CA ILE A 162 18.69 6.03 -5.49
C ILE A 162 18.40 6.58 -4.08
N MET A 163 19.30 6.35 -3.12
CA MET A 163 19.18 6.88 -1.76
C MET A 163 19.17 8.42 -1.73
N ASN A 164 19.98 9.07 -2.56
CA ASN A 164 19.98 10.52 -2.71
C ASN A 164 18.65 11.01 -3.32
N CYS A 165 18.12 10.34 -4.33
CA CYS A 165 16.79 10.65 -4.88
C CYS A 165 15.69 10.51 -3.81
N MET A 166 15.70 9.42 -3.04
CA MET A 166 14.76 9.21 -1.94
C MET A 166 14.85 10.33 -0.91
N THR A 167 16.06 10.67 -0.49
CA THR A 167 16.30 11.75 0.48
C THR A 167 15.85 13.09 -0.08
N GLY A 168 16.11 13.37 -1.36
CA GLY A 168 15.65 14.57 -2.04
C GLY A 168 14.12 14.68 -2.08
N VAL A 169 13.42 13.59 -2.39
CA VAL A 169 11.95 13.53 -2.35
C VAL A 169 11.44 13.81 -0.93
N VAL A 170 11.96 13.10 0.07
CA VAL A 170 11.49 13.22 1.46
C VAL A 170 11.78 14.61 2.03
N THR A 171 12.95 15.19 1.76
CA THR A 171 13.32 16.52 2.28
C THR A 171 12.57 17.65 1.58
N SER A 172 12.34 17.55 0.26
CA SER A 172 11.56 18.55 -0.49
C SER A 172 10.10 18.57 -0.03
N LEU A 173 9.52 17.39 0.20
CA LEU A 173 8.15 17.23 0.66
C LEU A 173 7.99 17.46 2.17
N GLY A 174 9.01 17.14 2.95
CA GLY A 174 9.06 17.23 4.41
C GLY A 174 9.46 18.60 4.96
N GLY A 175 10.17 19.41 4.17
CA GLY A 175 10.70 20.71 4.60
C GLY A 175 9.66 21.80 4.85
N HIS A 176 8.39 21.53 4.53
CA HIS A 176 7.31 22.48 4.73
C HIS A 176 6.63 22.31 6.10
N HIS A 177 6.31 23.43 6.76
CA HIS A 177 5.65 23.46 8.08
C HIS A 177 4.30 22.72 8.14
N TRP A 178 3.62 22.54 7.00
CA TRP A 178 2.33 21.83 6.92
C TRP A 178 2.49 20.33 6.65
N SER A 179 3.72 19.84 6.44
CA SER A 179 3.98 18.43 6.09
C SER A 179 3.64 17.47 7.23
N ILE A 180 3.84 17.94 8.47
CA ILE A 180 3.56 17.22 9.70
C ILE A 180 2.67 18.12 10.55
N THR A 181 1.50 17.62 10.91
CA THR A 181 0.66 18.22 11.93
C THR A 181 0.86 17.46 13.23
N ALA A 182 1.36 18.14 14.26
CA ALA A 182 1.42 17.56 15.59
C ALA A 182 -0.01 17.42 16.13
N VAL A 183 -0.35 16.23 16.60
CA VAL A 183 -1.68 15.92 17.13
C VAL A 183 -1.49 15.26 18.49
N LYS A 184 -2.23 15.73 19.50
CA LYS A 184 -2.24 15.09 20.80
C LYS A 184 -2.77 13.66 20.66
N SER A 185 -2.12 12.68 21.32
CA SER A 185 -2.58 11.29 21.34
C SER A 185 -4.09 11.20 21.52
N PRO A 186 -4.83 10.73 20.50
CA PRO A 186 -6.28 10.61 20.58
C PRO A 186 -6.65 9.53 21.62
N PRO A 187 -7.70 9.76 22.43
CA PRO A 187 -8.16 8.73 23.36
C PRO A 187 -8.68 7.51 22.59
N ALA A 188 -8.54 6.31 23.16
CA ALA A 188 -8.89 5.05 22.50
C ALA A 188 -10.31 5.03 21.90
N PHE A 189 -11.28 5.68 22.57
CA PHE A 189 -12.64 5.80 22.06
C PHE A 189 -12.72 6.52 20.69
N THR A 190 -11.94 7.57 20.49
CA THR A 190 -11.92 8.30 19.21
C THR A 190 -11.32 7.48 18.07
N VAL A 191 -10.32 6.64 18.38
CA VAL A 191 -9.72 5.70 17.42
C VAL A 191 -10.76 4.66 17.01
N VAL A 192 -11.47 4.07 17.97
CA VAL A 192 -12.53 3.08 17.71
C VAL A 192 -13.67 3.72 16.91
N ALA A 193 -14.13 4.91 17.29
CA ALA A 193 -15.17 5.63 16.58
C ALA A 193 -14.76 5.94 15.13
N TYR A 194 -13.50 6.34 14.90
CA TYR A 194 -12.96 6.56 13.57
C TYR A 194 -13.07 5.32 12.68
N PHE A 195 -12.65 4.15 13.16
CA PHE A 195 -12.74 2.91 12.39
C PHE A 195 -14.18 2.45 12.15
N ILE A 196 -15.07 2.63 13.13
CA ILE A 196 -16.51 2.35 12.96
C ILE A 196 -17.11 3.22 11.85
N ILE A 197 -16.80 4.52 11.87
CA ILE A 197 -17.26 5.46 10.84
C ILE A 197 -16.69 5.08 9.47
N LEU A 198 -15.38 4.77 9.41
CA LEU A 198 -14.73 4.36 8.17
C LEU A 198 -15.39 3.12 7.57
N ILE A 199 -15.60 2.07 8.37
CA ILE A 199 -16.28 0.84 7.94
C ILE A 199 -17.72 1.14 7.51
N GLY A 200 -18.46 1.96 8.27
CA GLY A 200 -19.83 2.35 7.92
C GLY A 200 -19.92 3.09 6.58
N VAL A 201 -18.99 4.00 6.30
CA VAL A 201 -18.89 4.70 5.02
C VAL A 201 -18.57 3.72 3.88
N LEU A 202 -17.67 2.77 4.10
CA LEU A 202 -17.32 1.76 3.11
C LEU A 202 -18.48 0.81 2.82
N GLU A 203 -19.20 0.34 3.86
CA GLU A 203 -20.41 -0.47 3.68
C GLU A 203 -21.48 0.28 2.88
N PHE A 204 -21.71 1.56 3.20
CA PHE A 204 -22.66 2.39 2.46
C PHE A 204 -22.25 2.52 0.99
N ALA A 205 -20.97 2.78 0.72
CA ALA A 205 -20.43 2.88 -0.62
C ALA A 205 -20.55 1.54 -1.39
N TYR A 206 -20.32 0.41 -0.71
CA TYR A 206 -20.41 -0.93 -1.28
C TYR A 206 -21.85 -1.35 -1.59
N ARG A 207 -22.81 -1.05 -0.71
CA ARG A 207 -24.24 -1.34 -0.94
C ARG A 207 -24.81 -0.57 -2.13
N LYS A 208 -24.32 0.65 -2.37
CA LYS A 208 -24.73 1.46 -3.53
C LYS A 208 -24.24 0.88 -4.86
N THR A 209 -23.22 0.02 -4.82
CA THR A 209 -22.59 -0.60 -5.98
C THR A 209 -22.96 -2.06 -6.20
N ALA A 210 -23.51 -2.74 -5.18
CA ALA A 210 -24.03 -4.08 -5.36
C ALA A 210 -25.17 -4.04 -6.41
N PRO A 211 -25.14 -4.91 -7.44
CA PRO A 211 -26.27 -5.02 -8.36
C PRO A 211 -27.52 -5.33 -7.53
N LYS A 212 -28.58 -4.56 -7.71
CA LYS A 212 -29.89 -4.87 -7.14
C LYS A 212 -30.33 -6.22 -7.73
N SER A 213 -30.21 -7.28 -6.95
CA SER A 213 -30.80 -8.59 -7.23
C SER A 213 -32.31 -8.50 -7.15
#